data_AF-A0A847H5P8-F1
#
_entry.id   AF-A0A847H5P8-F1
#
_cell.length_a   1.000
_cell.length_b   1.000
_cell.length_c   1.000
_cell.angle_alpha   90.00
_cell.angle_beta   90.00
_cell.angle_gamma   90.00
#
_symmetry.space_group_name_H-M   'P 1'
#
loop_
_entity.id
_entity.type
_entity.pdbx_description
1 polymer ?
#
loop_
_entity_poly.entity_id
_entity_poly.type
_entity_poly.pdbx_seq_one_letter_code
_entity_poly.pdbx_strand_id
1 'polypeptide(L)' 'MIEVVDVEQKKFLSILFKCCNVYSRIYQNKEGTAYVGRCPKCLKSVRILIGEGGTSARFFEVY' A
#
# COMPACT_ATOMS: atom_id res chain seq x y z
N MET A 1 21.71 27.02 -12.81
CA MET A 1 20.96 26.79 -11.56
C MET A 1 19.85 25.82 -11.89
N ILE A 2 19.90 24.60 -11.33
CA ILE A 2 18.80 23.63 -11.42
C ILE A 2 18.26 23.51 -9.99
N GLU A 3 16.99 23.82 -9.79
CA GLU A 3 16.31 23.61 -8.51
C GLU A 3 16.05 22.11 -8.35
N VAL A 4 16.71 21.49 -7.37
CA VAL A 4 16.39 20.12 -6.95
C VAL A 4 15.12 20.15 -6.11
N VAL A 5 14.01 19.70 -6.70
CA VAL A 5 12.75 19.49 -5.97
C VAL A 5 12.79 18.09 -5.35
N ASP A 6 12.87 18.03 -4.02
CA ASP A 6 12.72 16.78 -3.26
C ASP A 6 11.28 16.24 -3.42
N VAL A 7 11.09 15.34 -4.37
CA VAL A 7 9.81 14.65 -4.55
C VAL A 7 9.69 13.58 -3.48
N GLU A 8 8.95 13.88 -2.41
CA GLU A 8 8.71 12.92 -1.33
C GLU A 8 8.07 11.63 -1.90
N GLN A 9 8.78 10.51 -1.75
CA GLN A 9 8.30 9.22 -2.27
C GLN A 9 7.05 8.79 -1.51
N LYS A 10 5.96 8.53 -2.25
CA LYS A 10 4.69 8.08 -1.65
C LYS A 10 4.89 6.77 -0.89
N LYS A 11 4.51 6.78 0.39
CA LYS A 11 4.50 5.59 1.26
C LYS A 11 3.62 4.49 0.65
N PHE A 12 4.15 3.27 0.59
CA PHE A 12 3.44 2.10 0.07
C PHE A 12 3.62 0.87 0.96
N LEU A 13 2.72 -0.10 0.79
CA LEU A 13 2.86 -1.47 1.27
C LEU A 13 2.90 -2.42 0.07
N SER A 14 3.78 -3.41 0.13
CA SER A 14 3.84 -4.52 -0.83
C SER A 14 2.86 -5.61 -0.38
N ILE A 15 1.90 -5.95 -1.23
CA ILE A 15 0.86 -6.92 -0.93
C ILE A 15 0.94 -8.09 -1.91
N LEU A 16 1.08 -9.30 -1.40
CA LEU A 16 0.77 -10.51 -2.15
C LEU A 16 -0.74 -10.75 -2.09
N PHE A 17 -1.42 -10.59 -3.21
CA PHE A 17 -2.82 -10.98 -3.35
C PHE A 17 -2.86 -12.47 -3.72
N LYS A 18 -3.13 -13.36 -2.75
CA LYS A 18 -3.10 -14.82 -3.03
C LYS A 18 -4.24 -15.24 -3.96
N CYS A 19 -5.33 -14.48 -4.01
CA CYS A 19 -6.45 -14.73 -4.92
C CYS A 19 -6.05 -14.81 -6.41
N CYS A 20 -4.96 -14.15 -6.82
CA CYS A 20 -4.42 -14.23 -8.18
C CYS A 20 -2.90 -14.46 -8.19
N ASN A 21 -2.33 -14.84 -7.05
CA ASN A 21 -0.90 -14.99 -6.80
C ASN A 21 -0.04 -13.86 -7.40
N VAL A 22 -0.39 -12.60 -7.08
CA VAL A 22 0.26 -11.42 -7.67
C VAL A 22 0.69 -10.43 -6.59
N TYR A 23 1.91 -9.93 -6.71
CA TYR A 23 2.40 -8.81 -5.91
C TYR A 23 1.96 -7.47 -6.49
N SER A 24 1.44 -6.59 -5.65
CA SER A 24 1.14 -5.21 -6.03
C SER A 24 1.37 -4.26 -4.87
N ARG A 25 1.57 -2.97 -5.19
CA ARG A 25 1.72 -1.92 -4.19
C ARG A 25 0.36 -1.30 -3.90
N ILE A 26 0.08 -1.08 -2.62
CA ILE A 26 -1.04 -0.27 -2.16
C ILE A 26 -0.52 0.97 -1.46
N TYR A 27 -1.28 2.06 -1.50
CA TYR A 27 -0.84 3.37 -1.02
C TYR A 27 -1.75 3.86 0.09
N GLN A 28 -1.23 4.80 0.88
CA GLN A 28 -1.99 5.45 1.93
C GLN A 28 -3.16 6.24 1.31
N ASN A 29 -4.34 6.16 1.94
CA ASN A 29 -5.46 7.02 1.60
C ASN A 29 -5.14 8.50 1.94
N LYS A 30 -5.94 9.42 1.41
CA LYS A 30 -5.75 10.86 1.64
C LYS A 30 -5.79 11.26 3.12
N GLU A 31 -6.62 10.58 3.91
CA GLU A 31 -6.79 10.86 5.35
C GLU A 31 -5.62 10.36 6.19
N GLY A 32 -4.74 9.52 5.63
CA GLY A 32 -3.60 8.98 6.35
C GLY A 32 -3.95 7.83 7.31
N THR A 33 -5.19 7.33 7.30
CA THR A 33 -5.72 6.35 8.28
C THR A 33 -5.64 4.90 7.81
N ALA A 34 -5.37 4.65 6.53
CA ALA A 34 -5.26 3.31 5.98
C ALA A 34 -4.41 3.25 4.71
N TYR A 35 -3.81 2.09 4.43
CA TYR A 35 -3.39 1.73 3.09
C TYR A 35 -4.53 1.05 2.34
N VAL A 36 -4.81 1.52 1.12
CA VAL A 36 -5.92 1.04 0.31
C VAL A 36 -5.44 0.66 -1.08
N GLY A 37 -6.02 -0.40 -1.63
CA GLY A 37 -5.70 -0.83 -2.99
C GLY A 37 -6.57 -2.00 -3.45
N ARG A 38 -6.23 -2.55 -4.62
CA ARG A 38 -6.97 -3.65 -5.23
C ARG A 38 -6.02 -4.64 -5.88
N CYS A 39 -6.44 -5.89 -5.96
CA CYS A 39 -5.76 -6.86 -6.81
C CYS A 39 -5.81 -6.37 -8.26
N PRO A 40 -4.68 -6.28 -8.99
CA PRO A 40 -4.66 -5.79 -10.37
C PRO A 40 -5.33 -6.76 -11.37
N LYS A 41 -5.61 -8.00 -10.97
CA LYS A 41 -6.21 -9.03 -11.84
C LYS A 41 -7.72 -9.16 -11.65
N CYS A 42 -8.21 -9.22 -10.41
CA CYS A 42 -9.63 -9.45 -10.10
C CYS A 42 -10.31 -8.26 -9.41
N LEU A 43 -9.59 -7.15 -9.19
CA LEU A 43 -10.08 -5.92 -8.57
C LEU A 43 -10.57 -6.05 -7.12
N LYS A 44 -10.34 -7.21 -6.46
CA LYS A 44 -10.66 -7.40 -5.05
C LYS A 44 -9.96 -6.34 -4.19
N SER A 45 -10.74 -5.61 -3.39
CA SER A 45 -10.28 -4.44 -2.64
C SER A 45 -9.76 -4.80 -1.25
N VAL A 46 -8.60 -4.26 -0.88
CA VAL A 46 -7.98 -4.40 0.43
C VAL A 46 -7.88 -3.04 1.14
N ARG A 47 -8.05 -3.05 2.47
CA ARG A 47 -7.86 -1.91 3.36
C ARG A 47 -7.10 -2.37 4.60
N ILE A 48 -5.94 -1.78 4.86
CA ILE A 48 -5.11 -2.04 6.04
C ILE A 48 -5.08 -0.77 6.88
N LEU A 49 -5.60 -0.83 8.10
CA LEU A 49 -5.68 0.33 9.00
C LEU A 49 -4.29 0.72 9.53
N ILE A 50 -4.12 2.02 9.79
CA ILE A 50 -2.95 2.60 10.45
C ILE A 50 -3.42 3.07 11.82
N GLY A 51 -2.79 2.57 12.89
CA GLY A 51 -3.16 2.91 14.26
C GLY A 51 -2.26 2.24 15.29
N GLU A 52 -2.57 2.47 16.56
CA GLU A 52 -1.86 1.87 17.70
C GLU A 52 -1.95 0.34 17.67
N GLY A 53 -0.86 -0.33 18.08
CA GLY A 53 -0.73 -1.79 17.93
C GLY A 53 -0.44 -2.27 16.51
N GLY A 54 -0.25 -1.35 15.56
CA GLY A 54 0.21 -1.66 14.21
C GLY A 54 1.66 -2.18 14.17
N THR A 55 2.14 -2.46 12.96
CA THR A 55 3.50 -2.95 12.72
C THR A 55 4.23 -2.07 11.71
N SER A 56 5.56 -2.07 11.79
CA SER A 56 6.44 -1.45 10.80
C SER A 56 6.66 -2.32 9.55
N ALA A 57 6.11 -3.54 9.52
CA ALA A 57 6.20 -4.44 8.38
C ALA A 57 5.66 -3.79 7.09
N ARG A 58 6.33 -4.07 5.97
CA ARG A 58 6.01 -3.49 4.66
C ARG A 58 5.53 -4.51 3.63
N PHE A 59 5.50 -5.78 4.01
CA PHE A 59 5.09 -6.89 3.18
C PHE A 59 3.96 -7.63 3.89
N PHE A 60 2.84 -7.81 3.19
CA PHE A 60 1.68 -8.53 3.71
C PHE A 60 1.13 -9.45 2.63
N GLU A 61 0.36 -10.46 3.05
CA GLU A 61 -0.36 -11.33 2.16
C GLU A 61 -1.85 -11.30 2.50
N VAL A 62 -2.72 -11.26 1.49
CA VAL A 62 -4.18 -11.16 1.66
C VAL A 62 -4.95 -12.04 0.68
N TYR A 63 -6.11 -12.52 1.15
CA TYR A 63 -7.05 -13.44 0.49
C TYR A 63 -6.51 -14.84 0.22
#